data_AF-A0A832ICN1-F1
#
_entry.id   AF-A0A832ICN1-F1
#
_cell.length_a   1.000
_cell.length_b   1.000
_cell.length_c   1.000
_cell.angle_alpha   90.00
_cell.angle_beta   90.00
_cell.angle_gamma   90.00
#
_symmetry.space_group_name_H-M   'P 1'
#
loop_
_entity.id
_entity.type
_entity.pdbx_description
1 polymer ?
#
loop_
_entity_poly.entity_id
_entity_poly.type
_entity_poly.pdbx_seq_one_letter_code
_entity_poly.pdbx_strand_id
1 'polypeptide(L)'
;MPSKKMARNMEKKNRRKKRTVRKSVLVMVLVALVGFLVFFFLTIFDLVYPPVGGKGTIAKKEREEVVLYFSDTNERFLVSEKRYLPKETDNNRRAEALVKAIIEGSKTGLVRTIPEHVTLRGVKVTGDTVYVDFAKDLIARHPGGSAAEMATLYSLTHTLTENIPGVNGIKILVEGKEVPSIKGHIETRHLLTPDKDMIAERPKEG
;
A
#
# COMPACT_ATOMS: atom_id res chain seq x y z
N MET A 1 67.55 37.25 -45.52
CA MET A 1 67.29 35.81 -45.75
C MET A 1 67.19 35.09 -44.41
N PRO A 2 66.03 34.52 -44.01
CA PRO A 2 65.97 33.78 -42.75
C PRO A 2 66.58 32.37 -42.93
N SER A 3 67.45 32.00 -41.99
CA SER A 3 68.25 30.76 -42.00
C SER A 3 67.39 29.48 -41.94
N LYS A 4 67.76 28.45 -42.73
CA LYS A 4 67.14 27.10 -42.78
C LYS A 4 66.90 26.46 -41.39
N LYS A 5 67.62 26.90 -40.36
CA LYS A 5 67.46 26.46 -38.97
C LYS A 5 66.15 26.98 -38.32
N MET A 6 65.68 28.17 -38.69
CA MET A 6 64.44 28.76 -38.18
C MET A 6 63.19 28.05 -38.74
N ALA A 7 63.20 27.71 -40.04
CA ALA A 7 62.08 27.02 -40.70
C ALA A 7 61.82 25.62 -40.09
N ARG A 8 62.89 24.83 -39.84
CA ARG A 8 62.77 23.51 -39.18
C ARG A 8 62.24 23.61 -37.73
N ASN A 9 62.61 24.66 -37.01
CA ASN A 9 62.09 24.88 -35.65
C ASN A 9 60.62 25.32 -35.65
N MET A 10 60.18 26.14 -36.62
CA MET A 10 58.77 26.50 -36.79
C MET A 10 57.92 25.28 -37.17
N GLU A 11 58.40 24.41 -38.06
CA GLU A 11 57.66 23.20 -38.45
C GLU A 11 57.53 22.20 -37.27
N LYS A 12 58.60 22.02 -36.49
CA LYS A 12 58.56 21.20 -35.26
C LYS A 12 57.62 21.79 -34.20
N LYS A 13 57.60 23.12 -34.02
CA LYS A 13 56.71 23.82 -33.08
C LYS A 13 55.25 23.68 -33.49
N ASN A 14 54.94 23.80 -34.78
CA ASN A 14 53.59 23.61 -35.32
C ASN A 14 53.10 22.16 -35.20
N ARG A 15 53.95 21.15 -35.47
CA ARG A 15 53.59 19.74 -35.25
C ARG A 15 53.35 19.40 -33.78
N ARG A 16 54.16 19.96 -32.87
CA ARG A 16 53.94 19.82 -31.41
C ARG A 16 52.63 20.49 -31.00
N LYS A 17 52.41 21.75 -31.40
CA LYS A 17 51.16 22.50 -31.12
C LYS A 17 49.91 21.75 -31.61
N LYS A 18 49.93 21.21 -32.83
CA LYS A 18 48.79 20.44 -33.39
C LYS A 18 48.51 19.14 -32.61
N ARG A 19 49.54 18.48 -32.08
CA ARG A 19 49.38 17.29 -31.21
C ARG A 19 48.83 17.66 -29.83
N THR A 20 49.27 18.77 -29.24
CA THR A 20 48.74 19.23 -27.95
C THR A 20 47.28 19.67 -28.06
N VAL A 21 46.90 20.36 -29.14
CA VAL A 21 45.51 20.77 -29.40
C VAL A 21 44.60 19.56 -29.62
N ARG A 22 45.03 18.53 -30.36
CA ARG A 22 44.23 17.31 -30.53
C ARG A 22 44.02 16.58 -29.21
N LYS A 23 45.05 16.50 -28.36
CA LYS A 23 44.93 15.92 -27.01
C LYS A 23 44.00 16.74 -26.12
N SER A 24 44.07 18.07 -26.15
CA SER A 24 43.21 18.93 -25.34
C SER A 24 41.74 18.86 -25.78
N VAL A 25 41.47 18.77 -27.09
CA VAL A 25 40.11 18.57 -27.61
C VAL A 25 39.56 17.21 -27.17
N LEU A 26 40.37 16.15 -27.24
CA LEU A 26 39.95 14.81 -26.82
C LEU A 26 39.64 14.76 -25.31
N VAL A 27 40.43 15.43 -24.48
CA VAL A 27 40.15 15.58 -23.05
C VAL A 27 38.86 16.37 -22.80
N MET A 28 38.62 17.47 -23.53
CA MET A 28 37.38 18.26 -23.41
C MET A 28 36.14 17.43 -23.75
N VAL A 29 36.19 16.64 -24.82
CA VAL A 29 35.08 15.75 -25.21
C VAL A 29 34.84 14.68 -24.16
N LEU A 30 35.91 14.10 -23.58
CA LEU A 30 35.79 13.10 -22.52
C LEU A 30 35.12 13.69 -21.28
N VAL A 31 35.53 14.90 -20.86
CA VAL A 31 34.94 15.59 -19.70
C VAL A 31 33.47 15.92 -19.95
N ALA A 32 33.10 16.38 -21.15
CA ALA A 32 31.71 16.64 -21.51
C ALA A 32 30.87 15.36 -21.50
N LEU A 33 31.41 14.24 -22.00
CA LEU A 33 30.72 12.94 -21.99
C LEU A 33 30.50 12.42 -20.57
N VAL A 34 31.52 12.50 -19.70
CA VAL A 34 31.41 12.08 -18.30
C VAL A 34 30.43 12.97 -17.56
N GLY A 35 30.49 14.29 -17.76
CA GLY A 35 29.52 15.23 -17.19
C GLY A 35 28.08 14.93 -17.63
N PHE A 36 27.89 14.63 -18.92
CA PHE A 36 26.59 14.21 -19.45
C PHE A 36 26.12 12.90 -18.82
N LEU A 37 26.99 11.89 -18.69
CA LEU A 37 26.64 10.62 -18.06
C LEU A 37 26.28 10.79 -16.58
N VAL A 38 27.01 11.63 -15.84
CA VAL A 38 26.68 11.92 -14.43
C VAL A 38 25.33 12.65 -14.34
N PHE A 39 25.09 13.66 -15.16
CA PHE A 39 23.81 14.37 -15.20
C PHE A 39 22.65 13.44 -15.58
N PHE A 40 22.83 12.63 -16.62
CA PHE A 40 21.85 11.65 -17.07
C PHE A 40 21.57 10.59 -15.99
N PHE A 41 22.61 10.13 -15.29
CA PHE A 41 22.44 9.18 -14.21
C PHE A 41 21.71 9.81 -13.02
N LEU A 42 22.04 11.04 -12.63
CA LEU A 42 21.33 11.75 -11.54
C LEU A 42 19.87 12.00 -11.87
N THR A 43 19.56 12.39 -13.10
CA THR A 43 18.18 12.63 -13.55
C THR A 43 17.35 11.36 -13.61
N ILE A 44 17.89 10.25 -14.13
CA ILE A 44 17.20 8.96 -14.10
C ILE A 44 17.09 8.42 -12.67
N PHE A 45 18.13 8.59 -11.85
CA PHE A 45 18.11 8.14 -10.47
C PHE A 45 17.03 8.86 -9.66
N ASP A 46 16.88 10.19 -9.81
CA ASP A 46 15.77 10.93 -9.17
C ASP A 46 14.39 10.52 -9.71
N LEU A 47 14.29 10.08 -10.96
CA LEU A 47 13.04 9.62 -11.56
C LEU A 47 12.63 8.21 -11.06
N VAL A 48 13.60 7.30 -10.91
CA VAL A 48 13.37 5.90 -10.49
C VAL A 48 13.38 5.76 -8.97
N TYR A 49 14.20 6.54 -8.28
CA TYR A 49 14.40 6.55 -6.83
C TYR A 49 14.27 7.98 -6.30
N PRO A 50 13.04 8.53 -6.21
CA PRO A 50 12.83 9.87 -5.69
C PRO A 50 13.51 10.01 -4.32
N PRO A 51 14.30 11.08 -4.09
CA PRO A 51 15.02 11.26 -2.85
C PRO A 51 14.04 11.32 -1.69
N VAL A 52 14.31 10.55 -0.63
CA VAL A 52 13.49 10.43 0.60
C VAL A 52 13.37 11.75 1.39
N GLY A 53 13.78 12.88 0.81
CA GLY A 53 13.69 14.23 1.35
C GLY A 53 13.53 15.34 0.29
N GLY A 54 13.02 15.02 -0.90
CA GLY A 54 12.75 16.01 -1.95
C GLY A 54 11.30 16.51 -1.94
N LYS A 55 11.09 17.79 -2.27
CA LYS A 55 9.82 18.53 -2.38
C LYS A 55 8.84 17.95 -3.43
N GLY A 56 8.42 16.72 -3.25
CA GLY A 56 7.14 16.21 -3.72
C GLY A 56 6.25 16.12 -2.50
N THR A 57 5.13 16.81 -2.49
CA THR A 57 4.06 16.65 -1.51
C THR A 57 3.40 15.28 -1.67
N ILE A 58 4.15 14.18 -1.50
CA ILE A 58 3.58 13.01 -0.84
C ILE A 58 3.55 13.48 0.60
N ALA A 59 2.42 14.07 1.01
CA ALA A 59 2.15 14.24 2.43
C ALA A 59 2.45 12.89 3.06
N LYS A 60 3.51 12.82 3.88
CA LYS A 60 3.82 11.66 4.68
C LYS A 60 2.60 11.50 5.57
N LYS A 61 1.58 10.79 5.07
CA LYS A 61 0.34 10.57 5.80
C LYS A 61 0.79 9.95 7.10
N GLU A 62 0.57 10.69 8.18
CA GLU A 62 0.76 10.21 9.53
C GLU A 62 0.14 8.81 9.59
N ARG A 63 0.83 7.83 10.18
CA ARG A 63 0.28 6.48 10.29
C ARG A 63 -0.29 6.31 11.68
N GLU A 64 -1.43 5.64 11.76
CA GLU A 64 -2.05 5.25 13.02
C GLU A 64 -2.03 3.74 13.17
N GLU A 65 -1.87 3.26 14.41
CA GLU A 65 -2.04 1.85 14.75
C GLU A 65 -3.54 1.54 14.77
N VAL A 66 -3.93 0.51 14.03
CA VAL A 66 -5.29 -0.04 13.98
C VAL A 66 -5.30 -1.50 14.40
N VAL A 67 -6.45 -1.98 14.86
CA VAL A 67 -6.66 -3.36 15.31
C VAL A 67 -7.54 -4.10 14.30
N LEU A 68 -6.98 -5.08 13.59
CA LEU A 68 -7.72 -5.91 12.64
C LEU A 68 -8.01 -7.27 13.26
N TYR A 69 -9.16 -7.86 12.99
CA TYR A 69 -9.53 -9.18 13.52
C TYR A 69 -9.50 -10.23 12.42
N PHE A 70 -8.74 -11.30 12.62
CA PHE A 70 -8.65 -12.45 11.71
C PHE A 70 -8.95 -13.74 12.46
N SER A 71 -9.14 -14.85 11.76
CA SER A 71 -9.46 -16.12 12.42
C SER A 71 -8.18 -16.82 12.91
N ASP A 72 -8.25 -17.48 14.06
CA ASP A 72 -7.16 -18.33 14.55
C ASP A 72 -6.94 -19.55 13.63
N THR A 73 -5.83 -20.26 13.83
CA THR A 73 -5.49 -21.43 13.02
C THR A 73 -6.45 -22.60 13.16
N ASN A 74 -7.28 -22.63 14.21
CA ASN A 74 -8.32 -23.64 14.41
C ASN A 74 -9.69 -23.19 13.89
N GLU A 75 -9.80 -21.99 13.30
CA GLU A 75 -11.04 -21.40 12.78
C GLU A 75 -12.18 -21.31 13.80
N ARG A 76 -11.85 -21.16 15.09
CA ARG A 76 -12.83 -21.10 16.19
C ARG A 76 -13.04 -19.68 16.71
N PHE A 77 -11.98 -18.89 16.78
CA PHE A 77 -12.02 -17.57 17.39
C PHE A 77 -11.37 -16.52 16.49
N LEU A 78 -11.71 -15.27 16.77
CA LEU A 78 -11.05 -14.11 16.19
C LEU A 78 -9.89 -13.66 17.08
N VAL A 79 -8.78 -13.38 16.44
CA VAL A 79 -7.54 -12.88 17.06
C VAL A 79 -7.20 -11.54 16.44
N SER A 80 -6.82 -10.60 17.30
CA SER A 80 -6.44 -9.26 16.88
C SER A 80 -5.01 -9.22 16.32
N GLU A 81 -4.84 -8.55 15.20
CA GLU A 81 -3.57 -8.15 14.60
C GLU A 81 -3.47 -6.63 14.58
N LYS A 82 -2.39 -6.09 15.14
CA LYS A 82 -2.09 -4.66 15.04
C LYS A 82 -1.46 -4.34 13.68
N ARG A 83 -1.96 -3.31 13.00
CA ARG A 83 -1.44 -2.85 11.71
C ARG A 83 -1.31 -1.33 11.67
N TYR A 84 -0.27 -0.81 11.04
CA TYR A 84 -0.12 0.63 10.80
C TYR A 84 -0.72 1.00 9.45
N LEU A 85 -1.79 1.79 9.44
CA LEU A 85 -2.42 2.32 8.23
C LEU A 85 -2.24 3.84 8.13
N PRO A 86 -2.30 4.43 6.93
CA PRO A 86 -2.37 5.88 6.79
C PRO A 86 -3.57 6.43 7.56
N LYS A 87 -3.32 7.43 8.40
CA LYS A 87 -4.35 8.11 9.19
C LYS A 87 -5.31 8.82 8.25
N GLU A 88 -6.59 8.51 8.41
CA GLU A 88 -7.68 9.15 7.69
C GLU A 88 -8.50 10.00 8.67
N THR A 89 -8.84 11.23 8.26
CA THR A 89 -9.70 12.14 9.04
C THR A 89 -11.19 11.92 8.74
N ASP A 90 -11.51 11.36 7.58
CA ASP A 90 -12.87 11.04 7.17
C ASP A 90 -13.19 9.58 7.52
N ASN A 91 -14.31 9.36 8.20
CA ASN A 91 -14.73 8.03 8.65
C ASN A 91 -15.00 7.08 7.46
N ASN A 92 -15.48 7.57 6.31
CA ASN A 92 -15.70 6.71 5.14
C ASN A 92 -14.37 6.19 4.59
N ARG A 93 -13.37 7.07 4.43
CA ARG A 93 -12.02 6.68 3.99
C ARG A 93 -11.33 5.76 5.01
N ARG A 94 -11.49 6.02 6.31
CA ARG A 94 -10.98 5.13 7.36
C ARG A 94 -11.60 3.74 7.26
N ALA A 95 -12.93 3.65 7.16
CA ALA A 95 -13.64 2.40 7.03
C ALA A 95 -13.22 1.63 5.76
N GLU A 96 -13.10 2.34 4.63
CA GLU A 96 -12.63 1.76 3.37
C GLU A 96 -11.20 1.19 3.50
N ALA A 97 -10.28 1.91 4.16
CA ALA A 97 -8.92 1.45 4.40
C ALA A 97 -8.87 0.20 5.30
N LEU A 98 -9.71 0.15 6.34
CA LEU A 98 -9.82 -1.01 7.23
C LEU A 98 -10.35 -2.25 6.49
N VAL A 99 -11.43 -2.11 5.71
CA VAL A 99 -11.99 -3.23 4.94
C VAL A 99 -11.00 -3.73 3.91
N LYS A 100 -10.29 -2.84 3.21
CA LYS A 100 -9.20 -3.23 2.30
C LYS A 100 -8.10 -4.01 3.03
N ALA A 101 -7.71 -3.59 4.23
CA ALA A 101 -6.70 -4.29 5.02
C ALA A 101 -7.15 -5.70 5.46
N ILE A 102 -8.45 -5.90 5.74
CA ILE A 102 -9.00 -7.24 6.01
C ILE A 102 -8.99 -8.09 4.73
N ILE A 103 -9.38 -7.53 3.58
CA ILE A 103 -9.34 -8.22 2.29
C ILE A 103 -7.90 -8.59 1.90
N GLU A 104 -6.90 -7.77 2.23
CA GLU A 104 -5.49 -8.14 2.03
C GLU A 104 -5.09 -9.40 2.84
N GLY A 105 -5.78 -9.68 3.94
CA GLY A 105 -5.50 -10.80 4.83
C GLY A 105 -4.49 -10.47 5.93
N SER A 106 -4.21 -11.45 6.78
CA SER A 106 -3.28 -11.31 7.91
C SER A 106 -1.82 -11.20 7.45
N LYS A 107 -1.02 -10.42 8.18
CA LYS A 107 0.44 -10.33 8.01
C LYS A 107 1.21 -11.13 9.06
N THR A 108 0.50 -11.72 10.02
CA THR A 108 1.06 -12.50 11.14
C THR A 108 0.77 -13.99 11.04
N GLY A 109 0.18 -14.45 9.93
CA GLY A 109 -0.12 -15.86 9.68
C GLY A 109 -1.46 -16.34 10.23
N LEU A 110 -2.36 -15.41 10.59
CA LEU A 110 -3.74 -15.76 10.95
C LEU A 110 -4.55 -16.10 9.69
N VAL A 111 -5.64 -16.84 9.88
CA VAL A 111 -6.48 -17.32 8.79
C VAL A 111 -7.33 -16.18 8.23
N ARG A 112 -7.37 -16.07 6.90
CA ARG A 112 -8.13 -15.04 6.19
C ARG A 112 -9.62 -15.25 6.41
N THR A 113 -10.31 -14.19 6.79
CA THR A 113 -11.75 -14.20 7.05
C THR A 113 -12.55 -13.84 5.80
N ILE A 114 -11.98 -13.10 4.87
CA ILE A 114 -12.58 -12.81 3.56
C ILE A 114 -11.78 -13.54 2.46
N PRO A 115 -12.42 -14.21 1.49
CA PRO A 115 -11.73 -14.86 0.37
C PRO A 115 -10.79 -13.93 -0.40
N GLU A 116 -9.80 -14.50 -1.09
CA GLU A 116 -8.92 -13.73 -1.97
C GLU A 116 -9.71 -13.17 -3.14
N HIS A 117 -9.31 -11.97 -3.59
CA HIS A 117 -9.90 -11.31 -4.76
C HIS A 117 -11.39 -10.99 -4.63
N VAL A 118 -11.88 -10.77 -3.40
CA VAL A 118 -13.19 -10.14 -3.19
C VAL A 118 -13.08 -8.64 -3.46
N THR A 119 -14.03 -8.10 -4.22
CA THR A 119 -14.03 -6.70 -4.63
C THR A 119 -14.88 -5.86 -3.70
N LEU A 120 -14.26 -4.87 -3.06
CA LEU A 120 -14.96 -3.81 -2.33
C LEU A 120 -15.47 -2.76 -3.33
N ARG A 121 -16.79 -2.55 -3.41
CA ARG A 121 -17.41 -1.52 -4.26
C ARG A 121 -17.47 -0.16 -3.58
N GLY A 122 -17.67 -0.16 -2.26
CA GLY A 122 -17.68 1.08 -1.49
C GLY A 122 -18.00 0.86 -0.02
N VAL A 123 -17.75 1.90 0.77
CA VAL A 123 -18.10 1.94 2.19
C VAL A 123 -18.75 3.28 2.49
N LYS A 124 -19.78 3.27 3.34
CA LYS A 124 -20.45 4.48 3.81
C LYS A 124 -20.75 4.37 5.30
N VAL A 125 -20.31 5.36 6.06
CA VAL A 125 -20.62 5.53 7.48
C VAL A 125 -21.82 6.47 7.59
N THR A 126 -22.90 6.03 8.24
CA THR A 126 -24.10 6.84 8.47
C THR A 126 -24.55 6.65 9.90
N GLY A 127 -24.48 7.72 10.71
CA GLY A 127 -24.73 7.62 12.16
C GLY A 127 -23.72 6.69 12.81
N ASP A 128 -24.22 5.64 13.45
CA ASP A 128 -23.45 4.61 14.15
C ASP A 128 -23.24 3.32 13.32
N THR A 129 -23.63 3.34 12.04
CA THR A 129 -23.64 2.15 11.18
C THR A 129 -22.69 2.32 9.99
N VAL A 130 -21.89 1.28 9.72
CA VAL A 130 -21.05 1.20 8.51
C VAL A 130 -21.70 0.27 7.49
N TYR A 131 -22.03 0.80 6.33
CA TYR A 131 -22.50 0.04 5.17
C TYR A 131 -21.30 -0.36 4.33
N VAL A 132 -21.08 -1.66 4.15
CA VAL A 132 -19.96 -2.21 3.37
C VAL A 132 -20.55 -2.91 2.15
N ASP A 133 -20.27 -2.38 0.96
CA ASP A 133 -20.79 -2.90 -0.30
C ASP A 133 -19.72 -3.68 -1.08
N PHE A 134 -20.01 -4.95 -1.32
CA PHE A 134 -19.14 -5.86 -2.06
C PHE A 134 -19.71 -6.19 -3.44
N ALA A 135 -18.86 -6.65 -4.35
CA ALA A 135 -19.31 -7.25 -5.58
C ALA A 135 -19.86 -8.67 -5.35
N LYS A 136 -20.50 -9.24 -6.37
CA LYS A 136 -21.00 -10.64 -6.31
C LYS A 136 -19.93 -11.69 -6.03
N ASP A 137 -18.65 -11.35 -6.21
CA ASP A 137 -17.53 -12.25 -5.95
C ASP A 137 -17.40 -12.65 -4.48
N LEU A 138 -17.89 -11.83 -3.53
CA LEU A 138 -18.02 -12.22 -2.14
C LEU A 138 -18.83 -13.52 -2.03
N ILE A 139 -20.05 -13.54 -2.54
CA ILE A 139 -20.93 -14.73 -2.49
C ILE A 139 -20.35 -15.87 -3.33
N ALA A 140 -19.80 -15.59 -4.51
CA ALA A 140 -19.30 -16.63 -5.41
C ALA A 140 -18.11 -17.38 -4.81
N ARG A 141 -17.18 -16.66 -4.15
CA ARG A 141 -15.92 -17.19 -3.63
C ARG A 141 -15.96 -17.59 -2.16
N HIS A 142 -17.00 -17.19 -1.43
CA HIS A 142 -17.10 -17.54 -0.01
C HIS A 142 -17.17 -19.06 0.17
N PRO A 143 -16.36 -19.66 1.06
CA PRO A 143 -16.36 -21.12 1.27
C PRO A 143 -17.71 -21.63 1.80
N GLY A 144 -18.46 -20.77 2.49
CA GLY A 144 -19.75 -21.10 3.09
C GLY A 144 -19.58 -21.81 4.43
N GLY A 145 -20.67 -22.36 4.95
CA GLY A 145 -20.72 -22.88 6.31
C GLY A 145 -20.84 -21.78 7.37
N SER A 146 -21.51 -22.11 8.46
CA SER A 146 -21.78 -21.17 9.56
C SER A 146 -20.49 -20.56 10.14
N ALA A 147 -19.46 -21.39 10.35
CA ALA A 147 -18.20 -20.93 10.94
C ALA A 147 -17.49 -19.87 10.07
N ALA A 148 -17.34 -20.12 8.77
CA ALA A 148 -16.68 -19.16 7.87
C ALA A 148 -17.51 -17.89 7.66
N GLU A 149 -18.84 -18.01 7.60
CA GLU A 149 -19.71 -16.82 7.53
C GLU A 149 -19.59 -15.99 8.82
N MET A 150 -19.63 -16.62 9.99
CA MET A 150 -19.40 -15.93 11.28
C MET A 150 -18.02 -15.26 11.31
N ALA A 151 -16.97 -15.98 10.90
CA ALA A 151 -15.61 -15.42 10.85
C ALA A 151 -15.54 -14.17 9.96
N THR A 152 -16.18 -14.18 8.78
CA THR A 152 -16.27 -13.01 7.89
C THR A 152 -16.98 -11.84 8.55
N LEU A 153 -18.19 -12.08 9.06
CA LEU A 153 -19.07 -11.03 9.56
C LEU A 153 -18.51 -10.39 10.84
N TYR A 154 -18.06 -11.21 11.79
CA TYR A 154 -17.51 -10.70 13.05
C TYR A 154 -16.10 -10.12 12.90
N SER A 155 -15.28 -10.60 11.96
CA SER A 155 -14.01 -9.96 11.60
C SER A 155 -14.21 -8.52 11.13
N LEU A 156 -15.15 -8.31 10.20
CA LEU A 156 -15.51 -6.98 9.73
C LEU A 156 -16.09 -6.13 10.86
N THR A 157 -17.03 -6.68 11.61
CA THR A 157 -17.75 -5.95 12.65
C THR A 157 -16.79 -5.48 13.74
N HIS A 158 -16.02 -6.39 14.35
CA HIS A 158 -15.05 -6.04 15.39
C HIS A 158 -13.99 -5.04 14.90
N THR A 159 -13.46 -5.26 13.70
CA THR A 159 -12.47 -4.33 13.14
C THR A 159 -13.06 -2.93 12.94
N LEU A 160 -14.27 -2.81 12.40
CA LEU A 160 -14.85 -1.50 12.11
C LEU A 160 -15.27 -0.76 13.38
N THR A 161 -15.86 -1.45 14.36
CA THR A 161 -16.29 -0.84 15.62
C THR A 161 -15.13 -0.46 16.53
N GLU A 162 -14.04 -1.25 16.54
CA GLU A 162 -12.87 -0.96 17.40
C GLU A 162 -12.10 0.28 16.90
N ASN A 163 -12.05 0.51 15.59
CA ASN A 163 -11.21 1.56 14.99
C ASN A 163 -11.96 2.84 14.58
N ILE A 164 -13.30 2.85 14.62
CA ILE A 164 -14.10 4.01 14.23
C ILE A 164 -14.98 4.46 15.40
N PRO A 165 -14.62 5.56 16.08
CA PRO A 165 -15.40 6.08 17.19
C PRO A 165 -16.85 6.37 16.81
N GLY A 166 -17.79 5.92 17.64
CA GLY A 166 -19.23 6.14 17.46
C GLY A 166 -19.91 5.13 16.54
N VAL A 167 -19.19 4.17 15.95
CA VAL A 167 -19.77 3.05 15.20
C VAL A 167 -20.09 1.89 16.13
N ASN A 168 -21.31 1.39 16.08
CA ASN A 168 -21.81 0.27 16.90
C ASN A 168 -22.00 -1.02 16.10
N GLY A 169 -22.06 -0.93 14.77
CA GLY A 169 -22.29 -2.09 13.93
C GLY A 169 -22.19 -1.83 12.44
N ILE A 170 -22.44 -2.89 11.67
CA ILE A 170 -22.27 -2.88 10.22
C ILE A 170 -23.48 -3.47 9.50
N LYS A 171 -23.60 -3.09 8.22
CA LYS A 171 -24.55 -3.67 7.26
C LYS A 171 -23.78 -4.11 6.02
N ILE A 172 -24.01 -5.36 5.61
CA ILE A 172 -23.39 -5.92 4.41
C ILE A 172 -24.33 -5.75 3.22
N LEU A 173 -23.79 -5.19 2.15
CA LEU A 173 -24.46 -5.06 0.86
C LEU A 173 -23.69 -5.86 -0.19
N VAL A 174 -24.42 -6.42 -1.15
CA VAL A 174 -23.86 -7.03 -2.35
C VAL A 174 -24.52 -6.41 -3.56
N GLU A 175 -23.73 -5.81 -4.44
CA GLU A 175 -24.21 -5.02 -5.58
C GLU A 175 -25.20 -3.92 -5.15
N GLY A 176 -24.93 -3.28 -4.01
CA GLY A 176 -25.74 -2.20 -3.45
C GLY A 176 -27.08 -2.64 -2.86
N LYS A 177 -27.31 -3.95 -2.68
CA LYS A 177 -28.54 -4.51 -2.11
C LYS A 177 -28.25 -5.25 -0.82
N GLU A 178 -29.16 -5.16 0.14
CA GLU A 178 -29.13 -6.04 1.31
C GLU A 178 -29.33 -7.49 0.87
N VAL A 179 -28.53 -8.38 1.45
CA VAL A 179 -28.64 -9.82 1.24
C VAL A 179 -29.12 -10.50 2.53
N PRO A 180 -29.83 -11.63 2.45
CA PRO A 180 -30.26 -12.35 3.63
C PRO A 180 -29.11 -13.04 4.36
N SER A 181 -28.08 -13.47 3.62
CA SER A 181 -26.86 -14.14 4.09
C SER A 181 -25.82 -14.13 2.97
N ILE A 182 -24.58 -14.53 3.26
CA ILE A 182 -23.54 -14.66 2.22
C ILE A 182 -23.70 -16.00 1.50
N LYS A 183 -23.89 -17.11 2.23
CA LYS A 183 -24.03 -18.47 1.70
C LYS A 183 -25.20 -19.28 2.27
N GLY A 184 -26.01 -18.71 3.16
CA GLY A 184 -27.24 -19.35 3.65
C GLY A 184 -27.27 -19.65 5.14
N HIS A 185 -26.19 -19.43 5.89
CA HIS A 185 -26.09 -19.91 7.27
C HIS A 185 -26.27 -18.81 8.31
N ILE A 186 -25.81 -17.59 8.05
CA ILE A 186 -25.88 -16.47 9.01
C ILE A 186 -26.69 -15.32 8.42
N GLU A 187 -27.65 -14.82 9.19
CA GLU A 187 -28.51 -13.73 8.75
C GLU A 187 -27.76 -12.38 8.76
N THR A 188 -27.88 -11.63 7.66
CA THR A 188 -27.24 -10.32 7.47
C THR A 188 -28.26 -9.18 7.30
N ARG A 189 -29.57 -9.46 7.46
CA ARG A 189 -30.63 -8.44 7.35
C ARG A 189 -30.66 -7.49 8.54
N HIS A 190 -30.24 -7.95 9.70
CA HIS A 190 -30.17 -7.12 10.90
C HIS A 190 -28.83 -6.39 10.98
N LEU A 191 -28.77 -5.35 11.82
CA LEU A 191 -27.51 -4.69 12.13
C LEU A 191 -26.59 -5.71 12.81
N LEU A 192 -25.39 -5.90 12.25
CA LEU A 192 -24.39 -6.79 12.82
C LEU A 192 -23.59 -6.02 13.87
N THR A 193 -23.63 -6.47 15.10
CA THR A 193 -22.90 -5.88 16.23
C THR A 193 -21.79 -6.82 16.71
N PRO A 194 -20.73 -6.29 17.35
CA PRO A 194 -19.66 -7.12 17.89
C PRO A 194 -20.19 -8.17 18.88
N ASP A 195 -19.70 -9.40 18.75
CA ASP A 195 -19.95 -10.47 19.70
C ASP A 195 -18.66 -10.81 20.44
N LYS A 196 -18.67 -10.66 21.77
CA LYS A 196 -17.49 -10.87 22.62
C LYS A 196 -17.09 -12.34 22.70
N ASP A 197 -18.04 -13.25 22.54
CA ASP A 197 -17.79 -14.69 22.64
C ASP A 197 -16.99 -15.22 21.43
N MET A 198 -16.90 -14.40 20.37
CA MET A 198 -16.13 -14.71 19.16
C MET A 198 -14.64 -14.35 19.27
N ILE A 199 -14.21 -13.59 20.29
CA ILE A 199 -12.81 -13.18 20.42
C ILE A 199 -12.08 -14.17 21.33
N ALA A 200 -10.88 -14.61 20.94
CA ALA A 200 -10.02 -15.37 21.84
C ALA A 200 -9.66 -14.52 23.06
N GLU A 201 -9.86 -15.04 24.28
CA GLU A 201 -9.40 -14.37 25.49
C GLU A 201 -7.92 -13.98 25.34
N ARG A 202 -7.61 -12.69 25.46
CA ARG A 202 -6.22 -12.24 25.43
C ARG A 202 -5.47 -12.97 26.54
N PRO A 203 -4.34 -13.67 26.26
CA PRO A 203 -3.45 -14.08 27.33
C PRO A 203 -3.10 -12.82 28.11
N LYS A 204 -3.32 -12.83 29.44
CA LYS A 204 -2.86 -11.74 30.29
C LYS A 204 -1.34 -11.68 30.13
N GLU A 205 -0.84 -10.62 29.48
CA GLU A 205 0.58 -10.31 29.49
C GLU A 205 0.97 -10.12 30.96
N GLY A 206 1.78 -11.05 31.48
CA GLY A 206 2.35 -11.01 32.83
C GLY A 206 3.70 -10.33 32.85
#